data_AF-A0A662SW82-F1
#
_entry.id   AF-A0A662SW82-F1
#
_cell.length_a   1.000
_cell.length_b   1.000
_cell.length_c   1.000
_cell.angle_alpha   90.00
_cell.angle_beta   90.00
_cell.angle_gamma   90.00
#
_symmetry.space_group_name_H-M   'P 1'
#
loop_
_entity.id
_entity.type
_entity.pdbx_description
1 polymer ?
#
loop_
_entity_poly.entity_id
_entity_poly.type
_entity_poly.pdbx_seq_one_letter_code
_entity_poly.pdbx_strand_id
1 'polypeptide(L)'
;MARNIYVEEYVGVPIAEQKMEIVERKGIGHPDTICDSIMEALSIELSREYLKRFGRIYHYNVDKGMLVAGRSEKVFGGGRVTEPMLLIFGDRATRYIGGDEVPIDEIAVETAKRWLR
;
A
#
# COMPACT_ATOMS: atom_id res chain seq x y z
N MET A 1 -32.89 -12.23 -2.91
CA MET A 1 -32.77 -12.61 -1.48
C MET A 1 -32.75 -11.34 -0.65
N ALA A 2 -33.43 -11.31 0.50
CA ALA A 2 -33.28 -10.21 1.44
C ALA A 2 -31.88 -10.26 2.06
N ARG A 3 -31.29 -9.09 2.35
CA ARG A 3 -29.99 -9.01 3.02
C ARG A 3 -30.18 -9.29 4.51
N ASN A 4 -29.23 -10.01 5.12
CA ASN A 4 -29.20 -10.24 6.56
C ASN A 4 -28.58 -9.02 7.24
N ILE A 5 -29.38 -8.00 7.53
CA ILE A 5 -28.96 -6.79 8.23
C ILE A 5 -29.57 -6.83 9.62
N TYR A 6 -28.71 -6.69 10.64
CA TYR A 6 -29.10 -6.65 12.04
C TYR A 6 -28.80 -5.27 12.60
N VAL A 7 -29.75 -4.70 13.34
CA VAL A 7 -29.59 -3.45 14.07
C VAL A 7 -29.95 -3.75 15.52
N GLU A 8 -29.00 -3.51 16.42
CA GLU A 8 -29.13 -3.80 17.85
C GLU A 8 -28.65 -2.61 18.68
N GLU A 9 -29.12 -2.54 19.92
CA GLU A 9 -28.68 -1.53 20.88
C GLU A 9 -27.26 -1.83 21.36
N TYR A 10 -26.40 -0.81 21.36
CA TYR A 10 -25.07 -0.92 21.94
C TYR A 10 -25.13 -0.70 23.46
N VAL A 11 -24.72 -1.70 24.24
CA VAL A 11 -24.66 -1.63 25.70
C VAL A 11 -23.18 -1.55 26.13
N GLY A 12 -22.68 -0.33 26.32
CA GLY A 12 -21.31 -0.06 26.75
C GLY A 12 -21.07 1.42 27.04
N VAL A 13 -19.97 1.73 27.74
CA VAL A 13 -19.56 3.13 27.99
C VAL A 13 -18.96 3.72 26.72
N PRO A 14 -19.47 4.86 26.19
CA PRO A 14 -18.88 5.52 25.03
C PRO A 14 -17.38 5.77 25.20
N ILE A 15 -16.58 5.65 24.13
CA ILE A 15 -15.11 5.83 24.19
C ILE A 15 -14.74 7.16 24.87
N ALA A 16 -15.43 8.24 24.53
CA ALA A 16 -15.22 9.58 25.10
C ALA A 16 -15.52 9.68 26.61
N GLU A 17 -16.23 8.71 27.20
CA GLU A 17 -16.57 8.63 28.63
C GLU A 17 -15.71 7.61 29.39
N GLN A 18 -14.82 6.89 28.69
CA GLN A 18 -13.90 5.95 29.35
C GLN A 18 -12.81 6.68 30.11
N LYS A 19 -12.23 6.01 31.11
CA LYS A 19 -11.19 6.60 31.99
C LYS A 19 -9.86 6.88 31.26
N MET A 20 -9.61 6.22 30.14
CA MET A 20 -8.36 6.31 29.38
C MET A 20 -8.62 6.00 27.91
N GLU A 21 -8.02 6.79 27.03
CA GLU A 21 -8.02 6.60 25.58
C GLU A 21 -6.60 6.81 25.06
N ILE A 22 -6.15 5.94 24.15
CA ILE A 22 -4.85 6.05 23.49
C ILE A 22 -5.09 5.94 21.99
N VAL A 23 -4.57 6.92 21.24
CA VAL A 23 -4.69 6.99 19.78
C VAL A 23 -3.30 7.20 19.19
N GLU A 24 -2.97 6.41 18.16
CA GLU A 24 -1.73 6.54 17.39
C GLU A 24 -2.07 6.84 15.92
N ARG A 25 -1.28 7.72 15.30
CA ARG A 25 -1.32 7.96 13.86
C ARG A 25 0.09 7.96 13.28
N LYS A 26 0.32 7.09 12.30
CA LYS A 26 1.53 7.09 11.49
C LYS A 26 1.40 8.10 10.36
N GLY A 27 2.36 9.03 10.29
CA GLY A 27 2.38 10.08 9.27
C GLY A 27 2.78 9.56 7.89
N ILE A 28 2.60 10.37 6.85
CA ILE A 28 2.86 9.97 5.46
C ILE A 28 4.31 9.51 5.19
N GLY A 29 5.28 10.02 5.96
CA GLY A 29 6.69 9.63 5.87
C GLY A 29 7.10 8.48 6.79
N HIS A 30 6.16 7.92 7.56
CA HIS A 30 6.44 6.75 8.38
C HIS A 30 6.66 5.54 7.45
N PRO A 31 7.72 4.72 7.67
CA PRO A 31 8.03 3.57 6.80
C PRO A 31 6.84 2.65 6.49
N ASP A 32 6.06 2.31 7.51
CA ASP A 32 4.84 1.50 7.33
C ASP A 32 3.82 2.18 6.42
N THR A 33 3.51 3.46 6.64
CA THR A 33 2.56 4.22 5.82
C THR A 33 3.05 4.39 4.39
N ILE A 34 4.37 4.55 4.18
CA ILE A 34 4.97 4.54 2.84
C ILE A 34 4.70 3.19 2.16
N CYS A 35 4.91 2.08 2.87
CA CYS A 35 4.70 0.75 2.32
C CYS A 35 3.22 0.53 1.95
N ASP A 36 2.31 0.81 2.89
CA ASP A 36 0.85 0.69 2.70
C ASP A 36 0.39 1.52 1.49
N SER A 37 0.84 2.77 1.41
CA SER A 37 0.40 3.70 0.36
C SER A 37 0.92 3.30 -1.01
N ILE A 38 2.14 2.79 -1.11
CA ILE A 38 2.70 2.30 -2.39
C ILE A 38 2.00 1.01 -2.82
N MET A 39 1.73 0.08 -1.89
CA MET A 39 0.99 -1.16 -2.18
C MET A 39 -0.43 -0.86 -2.69
N GLU A 40 -1.13 0.08 -2.06
CA GLU A 40 -2.46 0.52 -2.51
C GLU A 40 -2.40 1.22 -3.88
N ALA A 41 -1.41 2.10 -4.09
CA ALA A 41 -1.21 2.73 -5.39
C ALA A 41 -0.96 1.68 -6.49
N LEU A 42 -0.20 0.63 -6.19
CA LEU A 42 0.04 -0.48 -7.12
C LEU A 42 -1.25 -1.24 -7.41
N SER A 43 -2.07 -1.51 -6.41
CA SER A 43 -3.39 -2.13 -6.58
C SER A 43 -4.25 -1.33 -7.58
N ILE A 44 -4.28 0.00 -7.43
CA ILE A 44 -5.03 0.88 -8.33
C ILE A 44 -4.48 0.81 -9.76
N GLU A 45 -3.17 0.88 -9.96
CA GLU A 45 -2.56 0.84 -11.29
C GLU A 45 -2.72 -0.53 -11.96
N LEU A 46 -2.63 -1.63 -11.22
CA LEU A 46 -2.92 -2.97 -11.74
C LEU A 46 -4.39 -3.10 -12.16
N SER A 47 -5.32 -2.63 -11.32
CA SER A 47 -6.74 -2.61 -11.67
C SER A 47 -7.00 -1.81 -12.95
N ARG A 48 -6.39 -0.63 -13.08
CA ARG A 48 -6.49 0.20 -14.29
C ARG A 48 -5.93 -0.53 -15.52
N GLU A 49 -4.78 -1.16 -15.39
CA GLU A 49 -4.15 -1.85 -16.52
C GLU A 49 -4.97 -3.07 -16.97
N TYR A 50 -5.49 -3.85 -16.02
CA TYR A 50 -6.36 -4.99 -16.34
C TYR A 50 -7.66 -4.54 -17.01
N LEU A 51 -8.31 -3.49 -16.49
CA LEU A 51 -9.52 -2.94 -17.10
C LEU A 51 -9.25 -2.41 -18.51
N LYS A 52 -8.14 -1.68 -18.69
CA LYS A 52 -7.76 -1.08 -19.97
C LYS A 52 -7.47 -2.14 -21.03
N ARG A 53 -6.72 -3.20 -20.70
CA ARG A 53 -6.30 -4.23 -21.67
C ARG A 53 -7.35 -5.31 -21.90
N PHE A 54 -8.10 -5.68 -20.85
CA PHE A 54 -8.90 -6.91 -20.86
C PHE A 54 -10.35 -6.72 -20.41
N GLY A 55 -10.76 -5.49 -20.10
CA GLY A 55 -12.16 -5.15 -19.76
C GLY A 55 -12.66 -5.68 -18.42
N ARG A 56 -11.79 -6.28 -17.60
CA ARG A 56 -12.10 -6.78 -16.25
C ARG A 56 -10.86 -6.78 -15.39
N ILE A 57 -11.03 -6.72 -14.07
CA ILE A 57 -9.93 -6.89 -13.12
C ILE A 57 -9.64 -8.39 -12.98
N TYR A 58 -8.36 -8.77 -13.09
CA TYR A 58 -7.91 -10.14 -12.86
C TYR A 58 -7.40 -10.30 -11.43
N HIS A 59 -7.26 -11.54 -10.97
CA HIS A 59 -6.82 -11.80 -9.61
C HIS A 59 -5.40 -11.28 -9.37
N TYR A 60 -5.26 -10.46 -8.33
CA TYR A 60 -3.99 -10.10 -7.72
C TYR A 60 -4.24 -9.81 -6.24
N ASN A 61 -3.19 -9.97 -5.45
CA ASN A 61 -3.08 -9.36 -4.12
C ASN A 61 -1.69 -8.73 -4.10
N VAL A 62 -1.57 -7.52 -3.57
CA VAL A 62 -0.30 -6.76 -3.51
C VAL A 62 -0.16 -6.09 -2.15
N ASP A 63 -0.48 -6.82 -1.08
CA ASP A 63 -0.53 -6.33 0.30
C ASP A 63 0.71 -6.74 1.12
N LYS A 64 1.78 -7.21 0.47
CA LYS A 64 3.05 -7.45 1.15
C LYS A 64 4.16 -6.69 0.44
N GLY A 65 4.69 -5.73 1.17
CA GLY A 65 5.88 -5.00 0.84
C GLY A 65 6.82 -4.97 2.04
N MET A 66 8.11 -4.78 1.78
CA MET A 66 9.11 -4.61 2.82
C MET A 66 9.99 -3.41 2.45
N LEU A 67 9.97 -2.39 3.30
CA LEU A 67 10.87 -1.24 3.20
C LEU A 67 12.05 -1.44 4.15
N VAL A 68 13.19 -1.84 3.60
CA VAL A 68 14.44 -2.01 4.33
C VAL A 68 15.13 -0.66 4.47
N ALA A 69 15.50 -0.32 5.70
CA ALA A 69 16.19 0.92 6.01
C ALA A 69 17.56 1.01 5.31
N GLY A 70 17.86 2.19 4.79
CA GLY A 70 19.19 2.55 4.31
C GLY A 70 20.01 3.24 5.41
N ARG A 71 21.03 4.00 5.01
CA ARG A 71 21.91 4.77 5.90
C ARG A 71 22.13 6.17 5.36
N SER A 72 22.28 7.13 6.27
CA SER A 72 22.55 8.53 5.94
C SER A 72 23.51 9.15 6.94
N GLU A 73 24.41 9.98 6.45
CA GLU A 73 25.22 10.90 7.25
C GLU A 73 24.57 12.28 7.23
N LYS A 74 24.31 12.84 8.42
CA LYS A 74 23.54 14.08 8.59
C LYS A 74 24.43 15.14 9.23
N VAL A 75 24.48 16.33 8.63
CA VAL A 75 25.19 17.50 9.16
C VAL A 75 24.30 18.73 9.04
N PHE A 76 24.54 19.77 9.83
CA PHE A 76 23.82 21.03 9.61
C PHE A 76 24.13 21.59 8.22
N GLY A 77 23.09 22.03 7.51
CA GLY A 77 23.21 22.53 6.13
C GLY A 77 23.29 21.44 5.06
N GLY A 78 23.17 20.15 5.39
CA GLY A 78 23.10 19.09 4.39
C GLY A 78 23.33 17.68 4.91
N GLY A 79 23.95 16.85 4.08
CA GLY A 79 24.19 15.44 4.38
C GLY A 79 24.18 14.62 3.10
N ARG A 80 24.29 13.30 3.26
CA ARG A 80 24.22 12.38 2.14
C ARG A 80 23.63 11.05 2.58
N VAL A 81 22.90 10.43 1.65
CA VAL A 81 22.53 9.02 1.76
C VAL A 81 23.79 8.20 1.45
N THR A 82 24.23 7.39 2.39
CA THR A 82 25.40 6.50 2.22
C THR A 82 24.99 5.11 1.78
N GLU A 83 23.76 4.69 2.08
CA GLU A 83 23.15 3.46 1.59
C GLU A 83 21.67 3.74 1.31
N PRO A 84 21.16 3.50 0.09
CA PRO A 84 19.76 3.74 -0.23
C PRO A 84 18.84 2.77 0.53
N MET A 85 17.61 3.20 0.76
CA MET A 85 16.56 2.27 1.19
C MET A 85 16.26 1.26 0.08
N LEU A 86 15.84 0.05 0.45
CA LEU A 86 15.41 -0.99 -0.47
C LEU A 86 13.94 -1.30 -0.24
N LEU A 87 13.11 -1.06 -1.26
CA LEU A 87 11.71 -1.48 -1.27
C LEU A 87 11.57 -2.79 -2.03
N ILE A 88 11.03 -3.80 -1.38
CA ILE A 88 10.75 -5.12 -1.95
C ILE A 88 9.24 -5.30 -2.03
N PHE A 89 8.74 -5.62 -3.22
CA PHE A 89 7.37 -6.05 -3.45
C PHE A 89 7.33 -7.58 -3.39
N GLY A 90 6.36 -8.15 -2.67
CA GLY A 90 6.25 -9.60 -2.58
C GLY A 90 4.82 -10.08 -2.58
N ASP A 91 4.23 -10.37 -3.73
CA ASP A 91 2.93 -11.05 -3.77
C ASP A 91 2.64 -11.61 -5.18
N ARG A 92 1.36 -11.73 -5.55
CA ARG A 92 0.88 -12.37 -6.77
C ARG A 92 0.03 -11.41 -7.60
N ALA A 93 0.31 -11.38 -8.89
CA ALA A 93 -0.56 -10.76 -9.89
C ALA A 93 -0.67 -11.68 -11.11
N THR A 94 -1.82 -11.66 -11.78
CA THR A 94 -2.04 -12.45 -13.01
C THR A 94 -1.19 -11.91 -14.16
N ARG A 95 -0.05 -12.55 -14.43
CA ARG A 95 0.93 -12.10 -15.42
C ARG A 95 0.55 -12.41 -16.87
N TYR A 96 -0.10 -13.54 -17.14
CA TYR A 96 -0.43 -13.99 -18.50
C TYR A 96 -1.94 -14.14 -18.68
N ILE A 97 -2.50 -13.46 -19.67
CA ILE A 97 -3.94 -13.47 -19.97
C ILE A 97 -4.10 -13.66 -21.48
N GLY A 98 -4.65 -14.81 -21.89
CA GLY A 98 -4.93 -15.06 -23.31
C GLY A 98 -3.70 -15.07 -24.23
N GLY A 99 -2.49 -15.28 -23.69
CA GLY A 99 -1.23 -15.23 -24.44
C GLY A 99 -0.49 -13.90 -24.33
N ASP A 100 -1.14 -12.84 -23.82
CA ASP A 100 -0.50 -11.54 -23.57
C ASP A 100 0.12 -11.49 -22.17
N GLU A 101 1.32 -10.90 -22.07
CA GLU A 101 1.98 -10.61 -20.80
C GLU A 101 1.61 -9.21 -20.29
N VAL A 102 1.23 -9.11 -19.01
CA VAL A 102 1.02 -7.85 -18.30
C VAL A 102 2.34 -7.42 -17.67
N PRO A 103 2.79 -6.16 -17.86
CA PRO A 103 4.08 -5.68 -17.36
C PRO A 103 4.02 -5.33 -15.87
N ILE A 104 3.75 -6.33 -15.02
CA ILE A 104 3.54 -6.15 -13.57
C ILE A 104 4.74 -5.44 -12.91
N ASP A 105 5.96 -5.89 -13.25
CA ASP A 105 7.18 -5.42 -12.60
C ASP A 105 7.47 -3.94 -12.94
N GLU A 106 7.21 -3.54 -14.19
CA GLU A 106 7.35 -2.15 -14.64
C GLU A 106 6.33 -1.24 -13.94
N ILE A 107 5.07 -1.68 -13.89
CA ILE A 107 3.99 -0.95 -13.20
C ILE A 107 4.34 -0.76 -11.71
N ALA A 108 4.84 -1.80 -11.04
CA ALA A 108 5.25 -1.73 -9.63
C ALA A 108 6.36 -0.68 -9.41
N VAL A 109 7.42 -0.73 -10.21
CA VAL A 109 8.55 0.19 -10.08
C VAL A 109 8.15 1.63 -10.40
N GLU A 110 7.38 1.85 -11.47
CA GLU A 110 6.94 3.19 -11.86
C GLU A 110 5.98 3.80 -10.84
N THR A 111 5.06 2.98 -10.30
CA THR A 111 4.11 3.42 -9.27
C THR A 111 4.84 3.85 -8.01
N ALA A 112 5.78 3.03 -7.49
CA ALA A 112 6.58 3.42 -6.32
C ALA A 112 7.38 4.70 -6.56
N LYS A 113 8.08 4.80 -7.70
CA LYS A 113 8.87 5.99 -8.02
C LYS A 113 8.01 7.24 -8.15
N ARG A 114 6.79 7.12 -8.66
CA ARG A 114 5.84 8.23 -8.78
C ARG A 114 5.31 8.66 -7.43
N TRP A 115 5.02 7.71 -6.54
CA TRP A 115 4.53 8.01 -5.20
C TRP A 115 5.59 8.67 -4.31
N LEU A 116 6.86 8.27 -4.45
CA LEU A 116 7.98 8.82 -3.68
C LEU A 116 8.47 10.21 -4.15
N ARG A 117 7.96 10.73 -5.27
CA ARG A 117 8.30 12.05 -5.82
C ARG A 117 7.35 13.12 -5.32
#